data_AF-A0A850L2F9-F1
#
_entry.id   AF-A0A850L2F9-F1
#
_cell.length_a   1.000
_cell.length_b   1.000
_cell.length_c   1.000
_cell.angle_alpha   90.00
_cell.angle_beta   90.00
_cell.angle_gamma   90.00
#
_symmetry.space_group_name_H-M   'P 1'
#
loop_
_entity.id
_entity.type
_entity.pdbx_description
1 polymer ?
#
loop_
_entity_poly.entity_id
_entity_poly.type
_entity_poly.pdbx_seq_one_letter_code
_entity_poly.pdbx_strand_id
1 'polypeptide(L)'
;MSEQPSIRNHYGFSIEVHAGGRRVWPPSFKRFIRTKIESGELTTEDVTKECRVSKSLVYKWRSDVAQHRATFGTHPEKPTFAEIILDPVKEPLQDEDVREEAIRLRGDVVDLTLPATYPVDDLAKLVRALEQAGR
;
A
#
# COMPACT_ATOMS: atom_id res chain seq x y z
N MET A 1 -44.27 8.40 -10.23
CA MET A 1 -43.57 9.49 -10.93
C MET A 1 -42.09 9.26 -10.74
N SER A 2 -41.33 8.96 -11.80
CA SER A 2 -39.90 8.73 -11.69
C SER A 2 -39.21 10.09 -11.51
N GLU A 3 -38.78 10.39 -10.29
CA GLU A 3 -38.01 11.61 -10.00
C GLU A 3 -36.65 11.52 -10.74
N GLN A 4 -36.44 12.45 -11.66
CA GLN A 4 -35.21 12.52 -12.45
C GLN A 4 -34.02 12.86 -11.53
N PRO A 5 -32.84 12.24 -11.74
CA PRO A 5 -31.65 12.60 -10.98
C PRO A 5 -31.27 14.06 -11.29
N SER A 6 -30.97 14.82 -10.25
CA SER A 6 -30.47 16.20 -10.37
C SER A 6 -28.93 16.20 -10.47
N ILE A 7 -28.34 17.10 -11.25
CA ILE A 7 -26.90 17.15 -11.45
C ILE A 7 -26.30 18.31 -10.63
N ARG A 8 -25.18 18.06 -9.95
CA ARG A 8 -24.38 19.09 -9.26
C ARG A 8 -22.95 19.09 -9.78
N ASN A 9 -22.38 20.27 -9.98
CA ASN A 9 -21.01 20.40 -10.46
C ASN A 9 -20.04 20.62 -9.30
N HIS A 10 -18.98 19.82 -9.24
CA HIS A 10 -17.89 19.94 -8.27
C HIS A 10 -16.55 19.78 -8.97
N TYR A 11 -15.64 20.74 -8.82
CA TYR A 11 -14.32 20.72 -9.47
C TYR A 11 -14.36 20.44 -10.99
N GLY A 12 -15.42 20.91 -11.68
CA GLY A 12 -15.62 20.66 -13.10
C GLY A 12 -16.23 19.29 -13.45
N PHE A 13 -16.63 18.48 -12.47
CA PHE A 13 -17.32 17.20 -12.68
C PHE A 13 -18.81 17.32 -12.39
N SER A 14 -19.62 16.75 -13.27
CA SER A 14 -21.06 16.59 -13.06
C SER A 14 -21.35 15.34 -12.21
N ILE A 15 -21.94 15.57 -11.04
CA ILE A 15 -22.27 14.56 -10.04
C ILE A 15 -23.78 14.37 -10.01
N GLU A 16 -24.22 13.18 -10.36
CA GLU A 16 -25.64 12.81 -10.31
C GLU A 16 -26.09 12.62 -8.85
N VAL A 17 -27.23 13.21 -8.53
CA VAL A 17 -27.90 13.12 -7.24
C VAL A 17 -29.28 12.51 -7.48
N HIS A 18 -29.46 11.28 -7.02
CA HIS A 18 -30.74 10.59 -7.07
C HIS A 18 -31.76 11.23 -6.13
N ALA A 19 -33.05 10.95 -6.36
CA ALA A 19 -34.17 11.44 -5.56
C ALA A 19 -33.99 11.25 -4.03
N GLY A 20 -33.35 10.16 -3.62
CA GLY A 20 -33.02 9.90 -2.20
C GLY A 20 -31.79 10.65 -1.65
N GLY A 21 -31.27 11.65 -2.36
CA GLY A 21 -30.08 12.42 -1.97
C GLY A 21 -28.75 11.67 -2.14
N ARG A 22 -28.78 10.42 -2.61
CA ARG A 22 -27.59 9.63 -2.89
C ARG A 22 -26.84 10.22 -4.08
N ARG A 23 -25.55 10.47 -3.89
CA ARG A 23 -24.64 10.98 -4.93
C ARG A 23 -23.85 9.85 -5.56
N VAL A 24 -23.77 9.83 -6.89
CA VAL A 24 -22.90 8.92 -7.64
C VAL A 24 -21.62 9.67 -7.98
N TRP A 25 -20.52 9.26 -7.34
CA TRP A 25 -19.21 9.87 -7.54
C TRP A 25 -18.44 9.11 -8.63
N PRO A 26 -18.17 9.74 -9.80
CA PRO A 26 -17.47 9.08 -10.89
C PRO A 26 -16.07 8.60 -10.47
N PRO A 27 -15.56 7.48 -11.01
CA PRO A 27 -14.20 7.01 -10.74
C PRO A 27 -13.11 8.01 -11.14
N SER A 28 -13.35 8.85 -12.16
CA SER A 28 -12.45 9.94 -12.56
C SER A 28 -12.38 11.04 -11.51
N PHE A 29 -13.52 11.41 -10.92
CA PHE A 29 -13.59 12.39 -9.83
C PHE A 29 -12.78 11.94 -8.61
N LYS A 30 -12.97 10.69 -8.16
CA LYS A 30 -12.24 10.12 -7.02
C LYS A 30 -10.72 10.13 -7.26
N ARG A 31 -10.29 9.82 -8.50
CA ARG A 31 -8.88 9.89 -8.94
C ARG A 31 -8.35 11.32 -8.86
N PHE A 32 -9.08 12.28 -9.42
CA PHE A 32 -8.71 13.70 -9.38
C PHE A 32 -8.49 14.20 -7.95
N ILE A 33 -9.46 13.95 -7.06
CA ILE A 33 -9.38 14.35 -5.65
C ILE A 33 -8.16 13.74 -4.97
N ARG A 34 -7.92 12.44 -5.16
CA ARG A 34 -6.75 11.78 -4.57
C ARG A 34 -5.46 12.43 -5.05
N THR A 35 -5.29 12.62 -6.36
CA THR A 35 -4.08 13.21 -6.93
C THR A 35 -3.83 14.62 -6.43
N LYS A 36 -4.88 15.45 -6.29
CA LYS A 36 -4.74 16.81 -5.74
C LYS A 36 -4.42 16.85 -4.25
N ILE A 37 -4.92 15.86 -3.48
CA ILE A 37 -4.54 15.72 -2.07
C ILE A 37 -3.09 15.25 -1.94
N GLU A 38 -2.67 14.28 -2.78
CA GLU A 38 -1.28 13.77 -2.79
C GLU A 38 -0.28 14.84 -3.26
N SER A 39 -0.67 15.74 -4.17
CA SER A 39 0.17 16.87 -4.57
C SER A 39 0.17 18.02 -3.56
N GLY A 40 -0.66 17.96 -2.53
CA GLY A 40 -0.80 19.03 -1.53
C GLY A 40 -1.60 20.25 -1.99
N GLU A 41 -2.16 20.23 -3.21
CA GLU A 41 -2.97 21.32 -3.74
C GLU A 41 -4.37 21.42 -3.12
N LEU A 42 -4.87 20.31 -2.57
CA LEU A 42 -6.15 20.23 -1.87
C LEU A 42 -5.97 19.56 -0.52
N THR A 43 -6.61 20.08 0.52
CA THR A 43 -6.69 19.36 1.80
C THR A 43 -7.94 18.47 1.85
N THR A 44 -7.90 17.44 2.69
CA THR A 44 -9.10 16.63 2.98
C THR A 44 -10.26 17.51 3.46
N GLU A 45 -9.97 18.60 4.18
CA GLU A 45 -11.00 19.50 4.70
C GLU A 45 -11.69 20.30 3.61
N ASP A 46 -10.94 20.81 2.63
CA ASP A 46 -11.49 21.52 1.48
C ASP A 46 -12.47 20.64 0.70
N VAL A 47 -12.08 19.38 0.47
CA VAL A 47 -12.93 18.40 -0.22
C VAL A 47 -14.20 18.11 0.57
N THR A 48 -14.11 17.96 1.89
CA THR A 48 -15.32 17.72 2.71
C THR A 48 -16.29 18.90 2.70
N LYS A 49 -15.78 20.13 2.73
CA LYS A 49 -16.60 21.35 2.69
C LYS A 49 -17.28 21.51 1.33
N GLU A 50 -16.50 21.45 0.25
CA GLU A 50 -16.99 21.67 -1.11
C GLU A 50 -18.00 20.59 -1.54
N CYS A 51 -17.66 19.32 -1.31
CA CYS A 51 -18.49 18.19 -1.74
C CYS A 51 -19.59 17.82 -0.75
N ARG A 52 -19.60 18.44 0.45
CA ARG A 52 -20.48 18.12 1.59
C ARG A 52 -20.51 16.62 1.89
N VAL A 53 -19.32 16.05 2.07
CA VAL A 53 -19.11 14.63 2.38
C VAL A 53 -18.32 14.47 3.68
N SER A 54 -18.42 13.31 4.31
CA SER A 54 -17.65 13.02 5.53
C SER A 54 -16.17 12.80 5.22
N LYS A 55 -15.30 13.10 6.19
CA LYS A 55 -13.85 12.81 6.11
C LYS A 55 -13.60 11.33 5.77
N SER A 56 -14.37 10.42 6.38
CA SER A 56 -14.26 8.97 6.15
C SER A 56 -14.50 8.58 4.68
N LEU A 57 -15.45 9.24 4.00
CA LEU A 57 -15.70 8.95 2.58
C LEU A 57 -14.53 9.41 1.70
N VAL A 58 -13.91 10.56 2.02
CA VAL A 58 -12.73 11.06 1.32
C VAL A 58 -11.54 10.12 1.53
N TYR A 59 -11.31 9.65 2.75
CA TYR A 59 -10.28 8.63 3.02
C TYR A 59 -10.52 7.34 2.24
N LYS A 60 -11.78 6.89 2.14
CA LYS A 60 -12.16 5.72 1.34
C LYS A 60 -11.84 5.92 -0.15
N TRP A 61 -12.05 7.11 -0.71
CA TRP A 61 -11.66 7.39 -2.09
C TRP A 61 -10.14 7.32 -2.30
N ARG A 62 -9.34 7.66 -1.30
CA ARG A 62 -7.87 7.53 -1.37
C ARG A 62 -7.46 6.05 -1.42
N SER A 63 -8.08 5.19 -0.62
CA SER A 63 -7.79 3.75 -0.57
C SER A 63 -8.33 2.96 -1.77
N ASP A 64 -9.59 3.16 -2.15
CA ASP A 64 -10.28 2.35 -3.17
C ASP A 64 -9.63 2.49 -4.56
N VAL A 65 -9.04 3.66 -4.86
CA VAL A 65 -8.39 3.91 -6.14
C VAL A 65 -6.95 3.34 -6.18
N ALA A 66 -6.33 3.07 -5.02
CA ALA A 66 -5.04 2.36 -4.99
C ALA A 66 -5.24 0.91 -5.44
N GLN A 67 -6.34 0.27 -5.01
CA GLN A 67 -6.71 -1.09 -5.41
C GLN A 67 -7.04 -1.19 -6.91
N HIS A 68 -7.70 -0.18 -7.49
CA HIS A 68 -7.94 -0.16 -8.95
C HIS A 68 -6.69 0.08 -9.80
N ARG A 69 -5.63 0.70 -9.24
CA ARG A 69 -4.34 0.82 -9.95
C ARG A 69 -3.63 -0.52 -10.08
N ALA A 70 -3.81 -1.42 -9.11
CA ALA A 70 -3.39 -2.82 -9.24
C ALA A 70 -4.15 -3.57 -10.34
N THR A 71 -5.30 -3.05 -10.80
CA THR A 71 -6.12 -3.68 -11.85
C THR A 71 -5.95 -3.05 -13.24
N PHE A 72 -5.49 -1.80 -13.34
CA PHE A 72 -5.46 -1.05 -14.61
C PHE A 72 -4.11 -0.41 -14.98
N GLY A 73 -3.07 -0.53 -14.16
CA GLY A 73 -1.70 -0.22 -14.56
C GLY A 73 -1.00 -1.48 -14.99
N THR A 74 -0.78 -1.65 -16.30
CA THR A 74 -0.17 -2.83 -16.95
C THR A 74 -0.81 -4.15 -16.51
N HIS A 75 -1.62 -4.77 -17.36
CA HIS A 75 -1.78 -6.21 -17.26
C HIS A 75 -0.36 -6.79 -17.29
N PRO A 76 0.21 -7.37 -16.22
CA PRO A 76 1.18 -8.41 -16.49
C PRO A 76 0.42 -9.41 -17.35
N GLU A 77 1.05 -9.88 -18.43
CA GLU A 77 0.58 -11.07 -19.14
C GLU A 77 0.03 -12.05 -18.12
N LYS A 78 -1.16 -12.62 -18.39
CA LYS A 78 -1.84 -13.60 -17.52
C LYS A 78 -0.79 -14.34 -16.69
N PRO A 79 -0.87 -14.32 -15.34
CA PRO A 79 0.14 -15.01 -14.55
C PRO A 79 0.23 -16.44 -15.08
N THR A 80 1.35 -16.72 -15.75
CA THR A 80 1.61 -18.02 -16.35
C THR A 80 2.13 -18.83 -15.19
N PHE A 81 1.21 -19.49 -14.50
CA PHE A 81 1.59 -20.42 -13.45
C PHE A 81 2.15 -21.67 -14.13
N ALA A 82 3.40 -22.01 -13.81
CA ALA A 82 3.92 -23.32 -14.10
C ALA A 82 3.43 -24.26 -12.99
N GLU A 83 2.73 -25.34 -13.36
CA GLU A 83 2.43 -26.41 -12.43
C GLU A 83 3.74 -27.13 -12.08
N ILE A 84 4.20 -26.98 -10.85
CA ILE A 84 5.38 -27.70 -10.34
C ILE A 84 4.86 -28.99 -9.74
N ILE A 85 4.94 -30.08 -10.51
CA ILE A 85 4.71 -31.43 -10.00
C ILE A 85 5.97 -31.83 -9.25
N LEU A 86 5.92 -31.74 -7.92
CA LEU A 86 6.96 -32.30 -7.06
C LEU A 86 6.75 -33.81 -6.99
N ASP A 87 7.73 -34.57 -7.45
CA ASP A 87 7.75 -36.00 -7.18
C ASP A 87 7.65 -36.19 -5.66
N PRO A 88 6.80 -37.12 -5.17
CA PRO A 88 6.72 -37.39 -3.76
C PRO A 88 8.11 -37.80 -3.30
N VAL A 89 8.70 -36.99 -2.43
CA VAL A 89 10.02 -37.22 -1.87
C VAL A 89 10.00 -38.61 -1.25
N LYS A 90 10.68 -39.55 -1.89
CA LYS A 90 11.05 -40.80 -1.24
C LYS A 90 12.07 -40.40 -0.17
N GLU A 91 11.61 -40.50 1.06
CA GLU A 91 12.33 -40.32 2.32
C GLU A 91 12.46 -38.85 2.79
N PRO A 92 12.21 -38.58 4.08
CA PRO A 92 12.43 -37.25 4.61
C PRO A 92 13.91 -36.93 4.43
N LEU A 93 14.21 -35.88 3.65
CA LEU A 93 15.50 -35.23 3.73
C LEU A 93 15.65 -34.82 5.19
N GLN A 94 16.58 -35.48 5.87
CA GLN A 94 17.03 -35.06 7.18
C GLN A 94 17.34 -33.57 7.06
N ASP A 95 16.78 -32.76 7.95
CA ASP A 95 17.29 -31.43 8.19
C ASP A 95 18.77 -31.62 8.53
N GLU A 96 19.64 -31.49 7.51
CA GLU A 96 21.04 -31.18 7.73
C GLU A 96 21.01 -29.77 8.31
N ASP A 97 20.86 -29.76 9.64
CA ASP A 97 20.99 -28.67 10.59
C ASP A 97 22.45 -28.16 10.48
N VAL A 98 22.85 -27.66 9.31
CA VAL A 98 24.00 -26.77 9.19
C VAL A 98 23.49 -25.43 9.72
N ARG A 99 23.39 -25.36 11.04
CA ARG A 99 23.36 -24.09 11.77
C ARG A 99 24.68 -23.41 11.44
N GLU A 100 24.72 -22.69 10.35
CA GLU A 100 25.66 -21.58 10.24
C GLU A 100 25.25 -20.65 11.38
N GLU A 101 25.93 -20.78 12.52
CA GLU A 101 25.78 -19.88 13.65
C GLU A 101 25.99 -18.48 13.07
N ALA A 102 24.91 -17.70 13.03
CA ALA A 102 24.92 -16.38 12.40
C ALA A 102 24.41 -15.38 13.42
N ILE A 103 25.14 -14.28 13.56
CA ILE A 103 24.79 -13.18 14.44
C ILE A 103 23.85 -12.26 13.66
N ARG A 104 22.66 -12.00 14.20
CA ARG A 104 21.67 -11.10 13.59
C ARG A 104 21.54 -9.84 14.44
N LEU A 105 21.81 -8.69 13.83
CA LEU A 105 21.62 -7.37 14.44
C LEU A 105 20.45 -6.68 13.75
N ARG A 106 19.48 -6.22 14.53
CA ARG A 106 18.31 -5.49 14.04
C ARG A 106 18.34 -4.06 14.57
N GLY A 107 18.49 -3.10 13.66
CA GLY A 107 18.28 -1.68 13.91
C GLY A 107 16.95 -1.19 13.32
N ASP A 108 16.58 0.05 13.60
CA ASP A 108 15.29 0.62 13.13
C ASP A 108 15.22 0.75 11.59
N VAL A 109 16.37 1.00 10.95
CA VAL A 109 16.48 1.23 9.50
C VAL A 109 17.30 0.14 8.78
N VAL A 110 18.05 -0.68 9.51
CA VAL A 110 18.98 -1.66 8.93
C VAL A 110 18.98 -2.97 9.71
N ASP A 111 18.86 -4.08 8.99
CA ASP A 111 19.08 -5.44 9.49
C ASP A 111 20.41 -5.99 8.93
N LEU A 112 21.28 -6.48 9.80
CA LEU A 112 22.56 -7.07 9.45
C LEU A 112 22.61 -8.55 9.85
N THR A 113 23.15 -9.38 8.97
CA THR A 113 23.50 -10.77 9.26
C THR A 113 25.00 -10.94 9.10
N LEU A 114 25.64 -11.42 10.17
CA LEU A 114 27.09 -11.62 10.25
C LEU A 114 27.39 -13.10 10.54
N PRO A 115 28.56 -13.62 10.12
CA PRO A 115 29.02 -14.95 10.54
C PRO A 115 29.22 -15.04 12.06
N ALA A 116 29.08 -16.22 12.69
CA ALA A 116 29.43 -16.39 14.11
C ALA A 116 30.92 -16.21 14.41
N THR A 117 31.78 -16.32 13.40
CA THR A 117 33.22 -16.05 13.52
C THR A 117 33.55 -14.55 13.53
N TYR A 118 32.54 -13.67 13.48
CA TYR A 118 32.76 -12.23 13.45
C TYR A 118 33.42 -11.72 14.74
N PRO A 119 34.51 -10.92 14.65
CA PRO A 119 35.24 -10.44 15.82
C PRO A 119 34.36 -9.62 16.79
N VAL A 120 34.43 -9.94 18.07
CA VAL A 120 33.63 -9.28 19.13
C VAL A 120 33.94 -7.78 19.21
N ASP A 121 35.20 -7.39 19.04
CA ASP A 121 35.62 -5.98 19.09
C ASP A 121 34.98 -5.14 17.96
N ASP A 122 34.82 -5.74 16.78
CA ASP A 122 34.19 -5.07 15.64
C ASP A 122 32.66 -5.12 15.73
N LEU A 123 32.09 -6.17 16.35
CA LEU A 123 30.67 -6.23 16.66
C LEU A 123 30.26 -5.10 17.59
N ALA A 124 31.06 -4.82 18.62
CA ALA A 124 30.82 -3.71 19.55
C ALA A 124 30.84 -2.34 18.86
N LYS A 125 31.69 -2.15 17.85
CA LYS A 125 31.71 -0.93 17.02
C LYS A 125 30.44 -0.80 16.19
N LEU A 126 30.00 -1.89 15.55
CA LEU A 126 28.77 -1.93 14.75
C LEU A 126 27.53 -1.59 15.59
N VAL A 127 27.39 -2.19 16.77
CA VAL A 127 26.25 -1.92 17.67
C VAL A 127 26.22 -0.45 18.08
N ARG A 128 27.37 0.13 18.48
CA ARG A 128 27.45 1.56 18.83
C ARG A 128 27.12 2.48 17.66
N ALA A 129 27.55 2.14 16.45
CA ALA A 129 27.23 2.92 15.25
C ALA A 129 25.74 2.88 14.91
N LEU A 130 25.11 1.70 15.03
CA LEU A 130 23.67 1.54 14.84
C LEU A 130 22.86 2.33 15.87
N GLU A 131 23.27 2.34 17.13
CA GLU A 131 22.62 3.13 18.19
C GLU A 131 22.75 4.66 17.96
N GLN A 132 23.89 5.12 17.45
CA GLN A 132 24.10 6.54 17.13
C GLN A 132 23.30 6.99 15.90
N ALA A 133 23.13 6.12 14.91
CA ALA A 133 22.36 6.41 13.70
C ALA A 133 20.84 6.41 13.92
N GLY A 134 20.35 5.76 15.00
CA GLY A 134 18.94 5.73 15.39
C GLY A 134 18.51 6.86 16.33
N ARG A 135 19.38 7.83 16.65
CA ARG A 135 19.05 9.06 17.38
C ARG A 135 18.90 10.24 16.42
#